data_AF-A0A480KIN2-F1
#
_entry.id   AF-A0A480KIN2-F1
#
_cell.length_a   1.000
_cell.length_b   1.000
_cell.length_c   1.000
_cell.angle_alpha   90.00
_cell.angle_beta   90.00
_cell.angle_gamma   90.00
#
_symmetry.space_group_name_H-M   'P 1'
#
loop_
_entity.id
_entity.type
_entity.pdbx_description
1 polymer ?
#
loop_
_entity_poly.entity_id
_entity_poly.type
_entity_poly.pdbx_seq_one_letter_code
_entity_poly.pdbx_strand_id
1 'polypeptide(L)'
;MPKKLLLLPPLSVSSAFRAPRACPASRPAMNAARTGYRVFSANSTAACTELAKRITERLGAELGKSVVYQETNGETRVEIKESVRGQDIFIIQTIPRDVNTAVMELLIMAYALKTACARNIIGVIPYFPYSKQSKMRKRGSIVCKLLASMLAKAGLTHIITMDLHQKEIQGFFSFPVDNLRASPFLLQYIQEEIPNYRNAVIVAKSPDAAKRAQSYAERLRLGLAVIHGEAQCAELDMDDGRHSPPMVKNATVHPGLELPCEEPPARTPLSSRDPVRFFSASRCPY
;
A
#
# COMPACT_ATOMS: atom_id res chain seq x y z
N MET A 1 -81.80 -0.08 -13.30
CA MET A 1 -81.77 0.46 -14.67
C MET A 1 -80.37 0.30 -15.27
N PRO A 2 -80.09 -0.75 -16.06
CA PRO A 2 -78.96 -0.75 -16.97
C PRO A 2 -79.45 -0.52 -18.40
N LYS A 3 -78.97 0.53 -19.07
CA LYS A 3 -79.08 0.67 -20.53
C LYS A 3 -77.72 0.36 -21.13
N LYS A 4 -77.64 -0.79 -21.80
CA LYS A 4 -76.61 -1.11 -22.80
C LYS A 4 -76.72 -0.08 -23.92
N LEU A 5 -75.61 0.54 -24.29
CA LEU A 5 -75.45 1.17 -25.59
C LEU A 5 -74.07 0.80 -26.14
N LEU A 6 -74.12 0.05 -27.24
CA LEU A 6 -73.00 -0.26 -28.14
C LEU A 6 -72.61 1.01 -28.90
N LEU A 7 -71.32 1.31 -28.98
CA LEU A 7 -70.77 2.19 -30.02
C LEU A 7 -69.37 1.71 -30.42
N LEU A 8 -69.22 1.40 -31.71
CA LEU A 8 -67.97 1.05 -32.39
C LEU A 8 -66.97 2.22 -32.39
N PRO A 9 -65.66 1.94 -32.51
CA PRO A 9 -64.84 2.68 -33.49
C PRO A 9 -63.79 1.72 -34.17
N PRO A 10 -62.83 2.18 -35.00
CA PRO A 10 -62.80 1.87 -36.43
C PRO A 10 -61.55 1.07 -36.87
N LEU A 11 -61.55 0.66 -38.15
CA LEU A 11 -60.38 0.16 -38.89
C LEU A 11 -59.20 1.16 -38.80
N SER A 12 -57.97 0.69 -38.51
CA SER A 12 -56.84 0.78 -39.45
C SER A 12 -55.49 0.29 -38.89
N VAL A 13 -54.72 -0.29 -39.82
CA VAL A 13 -53.26 -0.44 -39.94
C VAL A 13 -52.48 -1.37 -38.99
N SER A 14 -52.09 -2.49 -39.61
CA SER A 14 -51.01 -3.42 -39.28
C SER A 14 -49.65 -2.73 -39.07
N SER A 15 -48.97 -3.04 -37.98
CA SER A 15 -47.51 -3.19 -37.98
C SER A 15 -47.10 -4.18 -36.88
N ALA A 16 -46.72 -5.37 -37.32
CA ALA A 16 -46.11 -6.39 -36.48
C ALA A 16 -44.72 -5.94 -36.01
N PHE A 17 -44.52 -5.86 -34.69
CA PHE A 17 -43.18 -5.93 -34.10
C PHE A 17 -43.21 -6.92 -32.95
N ARG A 18 -43.07 -8.20 -33.30
CA ARG A 18 -42.99 -9.32 -32.36
C ARG A 18 -41.55 -9.37 -31.86
N ALA A 19 -41.35 -9.07 -30.58
CA ALA A 19 -40.08 -9.27 -29.89
C ALA A 19 -39.64 -10.75 -30.02
N PRO A 20 -38.37 -11.04 -30.33
CA PRO A 20 -37.92 -12.42 -30.46
C PRO A 20 -37.87 -13.09 -29.07
N ARG A 21 -38.54 -14.25 -28.96
CA ARG A 21 -38.39 -15.16 -27.83
C ARG A 21 -36.97 -15.71 -27.84
N ALA A 22 -36.19 -15.39 -26.81
CA ALA A 22 -34.88 -16.00 -26.60
C ALA A 22 -35.05 -17.45 -26.13
N CYS A 23 -34.52 -18.40 -26.89
CA CYS A 23 -34.31 -19.78 -26.45
C CYS A 23 -33.22 -19.81 -25.34
N PRO A 24 -33.33 -20.67 -24.32
CA PRO A 24 -32.25 -20.88 -23.37
C PRO A 24 -31.15 -21.69 -24.05
N ALA A 25 -30.22 -21.01 -24.72
CA ALA A 25 -28.98 -21.63 -25.17
C ALA A 25 -28.15 -21.99 -23.93
N SER A 26 -27.93 -23.29 -23.74
CA SER A 26 -26.93 -23.83 -22.81
C SER A 26 -25.60 -23.07 -23.02
N ARG A 27 -25.14 -22.36 -21.99
CA ARG A 27 -23.87 -21.64 -22.02
C ARG A 27 -22.76 -22.65 -22.38
N PRO A 28 -22.06 -22.49 -23.51
CA PRO A 28 -20.91 -23.32 -23.78
C PRO A 28 -19.84 -22.99 -22.74
N ALA A 29 -19.22 -24.03 -22.17
CA ALA A 29 -18.10 -23.91 -21.25
C ALA A 29 -17.07 -22.91 -21.82
N MET A 30 -16.79 -21.85 -21.07
CA MET A 30 -15.93 -20.78 -21.55
C MET A 30 -14.53 -21.32 -21.83
N ASN A 31 -14.07 -21.07 -23.06
CA ASN A 31 -12.77 -21.48 -23.58
C ASN A 31 -11.63 -20.95 -22.70
N ALA A 32 -11.03 -21.86 -21.92
CA ALA A 32 -9.80 -21.65 -21.19
C ALA A 32 -8.57 -21.55 -22.12
N ALA A 33 -8.49 -20.54 -22.99
CA ALA A 33 -7.28 -20.31 -23.83
C ALA A 33 -7.17 -18.95 -24.56
N ARG A 34 -7.85 -17.87 -24.16
CA ARG A 34 -7.75 -16.58 -24.91
C ARG A 34 -6.88 -15.50 -24.30
N THR A 35 -6.36 -15.68 -23.10
CA THR A 35 -5.53 -14.68 -22.42
C THR A 35 -4.10 -15.21 -22.26
N GLY A 36 -3.11 -14.49 -22.78
CA GLY A 36 -1.68 -14.81 -22.63
C GLY A 36 -1.14 -14.67 -21.19
N TYR A 37 -2.04 -14.44 -20.22
CA TYR A 37 -1.73 -14.22 -18.82
C TYR A 37 -2.54 -15.19 -17.93
N ARG A 38 -1.96 -15.59 -16.80
CA ARG A 38 -2.60 -16.40 -15.76
C ARG A 38 -2.63 -15.66 -14.45
N VAL A 39 -3.71 -15.85 -13.68
CA VAL A 39 -3.92 -15.16 -12.40
C VAL A 39 -4.10 -16.19 -11.30
N PHE A 40 -3.29 -16.14 -10.26
CA PHE A 40 -3.36 -17.01 -9.09
C PHE A 40 -3.70 -16.19 -7.84
N SER A 41 -4.33 -16.82 -6.85
CA SER A 41 -4.50 -16.26 -5.50
C SER A 41 -3.59 -17.02 -4.55
N ALA A 42 -2.73 -16.30 -3.82
CA ALA A 42 -1.82 -16.92 -2.84
C ALA A 42 -2.48 -17.16 -1.47
N ASN A 43 -3.70 -16.68 -1.25
CA ASN A 43 -4.36 -16.77 0.06
C ASN A 43 -4.83 -18.21 0.35
N SER A 44 -4.56 -18.70 1.55
CA SER A 44 -5.17 -19.95 2.07
C SER A 44 -6.65 -19.79 2.44
N THR A 45 -7.06 -18.60 2.90
CA THR A 45 -8.44 -18.36 3.36
C THR A 45 -9.35 -17.92 2.21
N ALA A 46 -10.50 -18.60 2.07
CA ALA A 46 -11.46 -18.35 0.98
C ALA A 46 -12.00 -16.90 0.97
N ALA A 47 -12.23 -16.30 2.15
CA ALA A 47 -12.70 -14.91 2.26
C ALA A 47 -11.68 -13.90 1.70
N CYS A 48 -10.39 -14.18 1.83
CA CYS A 48 -9.31 -13.35 1.29
C CYS A 48 -9.15 -13.49 -0.23
N THR A 49 -9.80 -14.49 -0.85
CA THR A 49 -9.78 -14.70 -2.31
C THR A 49 -10.84 -13.87 -3.05
N GLU A 50 -11.73 -13.19 -2.33
CA GLU A 50 -12.83 -12.41 -2.91
C GLU A 50 -12.35 -11.32 -3.90
N LEU A 51 -11.28 -10.60 -3.55
CA LEU A 51 -10.71 -9.59 -4.43
C LEU A 51 -10.13 -10.22 -5.71
N ALA A 52 -9.46 -11.36 -5.58
CA ALA A 52 -8.88 -12.07 -6.72
C ALA A 52 -9.98 -12.52 -7.70
N LYS A 53 -11.09 -13.06 -7.18
CA LYS A 53 -12.27 -13.43 -8.00
C LYS A 53 -12.85 -12.25 -8.75
N ARG A 54 -13.07 -11.12 -8.07
CA ARG A 54 -13.60 -9.90 -8.70
C ARG A 54 -12.68 -9.36 -9.79
N ILE A 55 -11.36 -9.44 -9.60
CA ILE A 55 -10.39 -9.04 -10.63
C ILE A 55 -10.49 -9.99 -11.83
N THR A 56 -10.51 -11.30 -11.61
CA THR A 56 -10.62 -12.28 -12.71
C THR A 56 -11.95 -12.18 -13.47
N GLU A 57 -13.06 -11.93 -12.77
CA GLU A 57 -14.38 -11.71 -13.39
C GLU A 57 -14.37 -10.49 -14.32
N ARG A 58 -13.75 -9.38 -13.88
CA ARG A 58 -13.61 -8.17 -14.71
C ARG A 58 -12.68 -8.38 -15.91
N LEU A 59 -11.70 -9.26 -15.79
CA LEU A 59 -10.79 -9.62 -16.89
C LEU A 59 -11.37 -10.69 -17.83
N GLY A 60 -12.49 -11.32 -17.46
CA GLY A 60 -13.03 -12.48 -18.18
C GLY A 60 -12.09 -13.69 -18.13
N ALA A 61 -11.27 -13.78 -17.07
CA ALA A 61 -10.32 -14.86 -16.83
C ALA A 61 -10.81 -15.76 -15.69
N GLU A 62 -10.25 -16.96 -15.60
CA GLU A 62 -10.44 -17.86 -14.46
C GLU A 62 -9.20 -17.83 -13.56
N LEU A 63 -9.41 -18.05 -12.26
CA LEU A 63 -8.31 -18.23 -11.32
C LEU A 63 -7.57 -19.53 -11.66
N GLY A 64 -6.25 -19.45 -11.62
CA GLY A 64 -5.39 -20.58 -11.83
C GLY A 64 -5.57 -21.66 -10.76
N LYS A 65 -5.37 -22.91 -11.16
CA LYS A 65 -5.53 -24.07 -10.29
C LYS A 65 -4.31 -24.17 -9.38
N SER A 66 -4.46 -23.76 -8.13
CA SER A 66 -3.44 -23.91 -7.09
C SER A 66 -4.06 -24.33 -5.77
N VAL A 67 -3.32 -25.11 -5.00
CA VAL A 67 -3.68 -25.49 -3.63
C VAL A 67 -2.71 -24.80 -2.69
N VAL A 68 -3.25 -23.99 -1.77
CA VAL A 68 -2.48 -23.34 -0.70
C VAL A 68 -3.07 -23.79 0.62
N TYR A 69 -2.25 -24.38 1.48
CA TYR A 69 -2.71 -24.88 2.77
C TYR A 69 -1.59 -24.82 3.80
N GLN A 70 -1.98 -24.84 5.08
CA GLN A 70 -1.06 -25.00 6.18
C GLN A 70 -1.05 -26.44 6.65
N GLU A 71 0.14 -26.98 6.83
CA GLU A 71 0.37 -28.27 7.46
C GLU A 71 0.08 -28.17 8.97
N THR A 72 -0.10 -29.31 9.63
CA THR A 72 -0.43 -29.37 11.08
C THR A 72 0.66 -28.78 11.98
N ASN A 73 1.90 -28.70 11.49
CA ASN A 73 3.05 -28.06 12.15
C ASN A 73 3.13 -26.54 11.93
N GLY A 74 2.19 -25.94 11.17
CA GLY A 74 2.17 -24.51 10.83
C GLY A 74 3.01 -24.12 9.61
N GLU A 75 3.65 -25.08 8.93
CA GLU A 75 4.36 -24.81 7.67
C GLU A 75 3.37 -24.55 6.53
N THR A 76 3.70 -23.59 5.68
CA THR A 76 2.90 -23.26 4.49
C THR A 76 3.35 -24.11 3.32
N ARG A 77 2.40 -24.74 2.62
CA ARG A 77 2.64 -25.44 1.35
C ARG A 77 1.79 -24.88 0.23
N VAL A 78 2.41 -24.78 -0.95
CA VAL A 78 1.78 -24.31 -2.18
C VAL A 78 2.05 -25.32 -3.27
N GLU A 79 1.00 -25.75 -3.96
CA GLU A 79 1.10 -26.64 -5.11
C GLU A 79 0.34 -26.06 -6.30
N ILE A 80 1.04 -25.91 -7.42
CA ILE A 80 0.48 -25.41 -8.67
C ILE A 80 0.00 -26.61 -9.48
N LYS A 81 -1.29 -26.67 -9.81
CA LYS A 81 -1.94 -27.82 -10.46
C LYS A 81 -2.09 -27.66 -11.98
N GLU A 82 -1.42 -26.69 -12.57
CA GLU A 82 -1.42 -26.46 -14.01
C GLU A 82 -0.05 -25.98 -14.53
N SER A 83 0.17 -26.08 -15.84
CA SER A 83 1.42 -25.63 -16.45
C SER A 83 1.45 -24.12 -16.64
N VAL A 84 2.52 -23.50 -16.16
CA VAL A 84 2.77 -22.03 -16.22
C VAL A 84 4.01 -21.66 -17.05
N ARG A 85 4.58 -22.65 -17.77
CA ARG A 85 5.87 -22.48 -18.47
C ARG A 85 5.76 -21.40 -19.55
N GLY A 86 6.67 -20.43 -19.48
CA GLY A 86 6.78 -19.36 -20.49
C GLY A 86 5.61 -18.38 -20.51
N GLN A 87 4.71 -18.42 -19.52
CA GLN A 87 3.56 -17.53 -19.40
C GLN A 87 3.84 -16.37 -18.44
N ASP A 88 3.04 -15.31 -18.58
CA ASP A 88 3.04 -14.17 -17.67
C ASP A 88 2.02 -14.42 -16.56
N ILE A 89 2.50 -14.41 -15.31
CA ILE A 89 1.72 -14.83 -14.15
C ILE A 89 1.50 -13.65 -13.22
N PHE A 90 0.26 -13.49 -12.77
CA PHE A 90 -0.13 -12.52 -11.76
C PHE A 90 -0.50 -13.26 -10.47
N ILE A 91 0.18 -12.95 -9.37
CA ILE A 91 -0.15 -13.49 -8.05
C ILE A 91 -0.88 -12.39 -7.28
N ILE A 92 -2.13 -12.61 -6.93
CA ILE A 92 -2.90 -11.70 -6.09
C ILE A 92 -2.76 -12.15 -4.65
N GLN A 93 -2.22 -11.27 -3.80
CA GLN A 93 -2.13 -11.52 -2.36
C GLN A 93 -2.80 -10.41 -1.56
N THR A 94 -3.74 -10.82 -0.73
CA THR A 94 -4.31 -9.94 0.31
C THR A 94 -3.70 -10.32 1.65
N ILE A 95 -3.62 -9.37 2.57
CA ILE A 95 -2.98 -9.60 3.86
C ILE A 95 -4.07 -9.71 4.94
N PRO A 96 -4.37 -10.92 5.44
CA PRO A 96 -5.26 -11.13 6.58
C PRO A 96 -4.59 -10.71 7.89
N ARG A 97 -5.21 -11.04 9.03
CA ARG A 97 -4.67 -10.74 10.35
C ARG A 97 -3.27 -11.35 10.56
N ASP A 98 -3.04 -12.55 10.04
CA ASP A 98 -1.71 -13.17 10.03
C ASP A 98 -0.88 -12.69 8.83
N VAL A 99 -0.10 -11.64 9.08
CA VAL A 99 0.75 -11.02 8.06
C VAL A 99 1.90 -11.94 7.65
N ASN A 100 2.44 -12.72 8.58
CA ASN A 100 3.65 -13.51 8.34
C ASN A 100 3.35 -14.71 7.46
N THR A 101 2.28 -15.43 7.77
CA THR A 101 1.79 -16.50 6.91
C THR A 101 1.53 -16.00 5.51
N ALA A 102 0.82 -14.87 5.34
CA ALA A 102 0.50 -14.36 4.01
C ALA A 102 1.75 -13.93 3.22
N VAL A 103 2.77 -13.42 3.90
CA VAL A 103 4.06 -13.14 3.27
C VAL A 103 4.74 -14.44 2.82
N MET A 104 4.73 -15.48 3.65
CA MET A 104 5.33 -16.78 3.31
C MET A 104 4.58 -17.49 2.17
N GLU A 105 3.25 -17.49 2.19
CA GLU A 105 2.41 -17.99 1.09
C GLU A 105 2.78 -17.36 -0.25
N LEU A 106 2.92 -16.03 -0.28
CA LEU A 106 3.31 -15.28 -1.47
C LEU A 106 4.73 -15.64 -1.94
N LEU A 107 5.70 -15.69 -1.02
CA LEU A 107 7.09 -16.02 -1.33
C LEU A 107 7.22 -17.45 -1.89
N ILE A 108 6.55 -18.41 -1.27
CA ILE A 108 6.57 -19.82 -1.69
C ILE A 108 5.87 -19.97 -3.04
N MET A 109 4.71 -19.33 -3.25
CA MET A 109 4.01 -19.36 -4.53
C MET A 109 4.85 -18.76 -5.66
N ALA A 110 5.48 -17.61 -5.42
CA ALA A 110 6.38 -17.00 -6.38
C ALA A 110 7.58 -17.89 -6.72
N TYR A 111 8.19 -18.50 -5.72
CA TYR A 111 9.33 -19.39 -5.92
C TYR A 111 8.93 -20.67 -6.67
N ALA A 112 7.75 -21.23 -6.39
CA ALA A 112 7.19 -22.37 -7.11
C ALA A 112 6.93 -22.03 -8.59
N LEU A 113 6.35 -20.85 -8.88
CA LEU A 113 6.12 -20.37 -10.25
C LEU A 113 7.43 -20.12 -11.00
N LYS A 114 8.45 -19.57 -10.33
CA LYS A 114 9.79 -19.39 -10.90
C LYS A 114 10.43 -20.73 -11.26
N THR A 115 10.33 -21.70 -10.35
CA THR A 115 10.85 -23.07 -10.56
C THR A 115 10.12 -23.77 -11.72
N ALA A 116 8.83 -23.49 -11.89
CA ALA A 116 8.02 -23.96 -13.02
C ALA A 116 8.27 -23.19 -14.35
N CYS A 117 9.32 -22.37 -14.42
CA CYS A 117 9.75 -21.60 -15.59
C CYS A 117 8.70 -20.60 -16.11
N ALA A 118 7.96 -19.94 -15.21
CA ALA A 118 7.19 -18.76 -15.57
C ALA A 118 8.09 -17.67 -16.19
N ARG A 119 7.58 -16.93 -17.18
CA ARG A 119 8.35 -15.88 -17.87
C ARG A 119 8.45 -14.62 -17.01
N ASN A 120 7.29 -14.13 -16.55
CA ASN A 120 7.17 -12.99 -15.67
C ASN A 120 6.26 -13.37 -14.49
N ILE A 121 6.62 -12.90 -13.29
CA ILE A 121 5.87 -13.13 -12.06
C ILE A 121 5.55 -11.77 -11.45
N ILE A 122 4.34 -11.32 -11.66
CA ILE A 122 3.83 -10.02 -11.20
C ILE A 122 3.08 -10.22 -9.89
N GLY A 123 3.58 -9.62 -8.81
CA GLY A 123 2.91 -9.62 -7.50
C GLY A 123 1.91 -8.48 -7.40
N VAL A 124 0.61 -8.79 -7.38
CA VAL A 124 -0.47 -7.85 -7.09
C VAL A 124 -0.73 -7.86 -5.58
N ILE A 125 -0.21 -6.85 -4.88
CA ILE A 125 -0.26 -6.73 -3.42
C ILE A 125 -0.95 -5.41 -3.07
N PRO A 126 -2.30 -5.37 -2.97
CA PRO A 126 -3.05 -4.14 -2.78
C PRO A 126 -2.60 -3.37 -1.54
N TYR A 127 -2.42 -4.07 -0.42
CA TYR A 127 -1.83 -3.52 0.80
C TYR A 127 -0.46 -4.14 1.05
N PHE A 128 0.60 -3.35 0.87
CA PHE A 128 1.96 -3.83 1.05
C PHE A 128 2.28 -4.02 2.55
N PRO A 129 2.60 -5.25 3.00
CA PRO A 129 2.86 -5.52 4.42
C PRO A 129 4.18 -4.90 4.86
N TYR A 130 4.33 -4.69 6.17
CA TYR A 130 5.49 -4.01 6.78
C TYR A 130 5.77 -2.58 6.27
N SER A 131 4.89 -1.99 5.46
CA SER A 131 5.08 -0.64 4.87
C SER A 131 5.21 0.48 5.89
N LYS A 132 4.67 0.32 7.11
CA LYS A 132 4.87 1.28 8.22
C LYS A 132 6.29 1.25 8.80
N GLN A 133 7.00 0.13 8.64
CA GLN A 133 8.39 -0.07 9.07
C GLN A 133 9.38 0.25 7.93
N SER A 134 9.12 1.35 7.21
CA SER A 134 9.93 1.82 6.09
C SER A 134 11.07 2.78 6.49
N LYS A 135 11.10 3.21 7.75
CA LYS A 135 12.13 4.08 8.31
C LYS A 135 12.77 3.38 9.51
N MET A 136 14.09 3.49 9.64
CA MET A 136 14.81 2.99 10.81
C MET A 136 14.41 3.81 12.04
N ARG A 137 14.05 3.12 13.13
CA ARG A 137 13.74 3.73 14.42
C ARG A 137 14.78 3.27 15.44
N LYS A 138 15.39 4.19 16.20
CA LYS A 138 16.47 3.90 17.17
C LYS A 138 17.51 2.93 16.57
N ARG A 139 17.83 1.83 17.27
CA ARG A 139 18.67 0.71 16.79
C ARG A 139 17.83 -0.40 16.13
N GLY A 140 16.91 -0.03 15.24
CA GLY A 140 16.00 -0.94 14.55
C GLY A 140 16.46 -1.32 13.14
N SER A 141 15.63 -2.07 12.43
CA SER A 141 15.86 -2.44 11.03
C SER A 141 14.79 -1.84 10.10
N ILE A 142 15.08 -1.79 8.80
CA ILE A 142 14.10 -1.40 7.78
C ILE A 142 13.48 -2.67 7.20
N VAL A 143 12.51 -3.24 7.92
CA VAL A 143 11.88 -4.52 7.57
C VAL A 143 11.17 -4.45 6.21
N CYS A 144 10.63 -3.29 5.83
CA CYS A 144 10.04 -3.09 4.51
C CYS A 144 11.06 -3.34 3.36
N LYS A 145 12.32 -2.92 3.53
CA LYS A 145 13.40 -3.16 2.57
C LYS A 145 13.84 -4.63 2.56
N LEU A 146 13.88 -5.27 3.73
CA LEU A 146 14.12 -6.71 3.83
C LEU A 146 13.08 -7.49 3.02
N LEU A 147 11.79 -7.19 3.24
CA LEU A 147 10.70 -7.84 2.52
C LEU A 147 10.80 -7.63 1.00
N ALA A 148 11.07 -6.39 0.55
CA ALA A 148 11.29 -6.11 -0.87
C ALA A 148 12.42 -6.96 -1.47
N SER A 149 13.50 -7.16 -0.71
CA SER A 149 14.64 -7.98 -1.11
C SER A 149 14.29 -9.47 -1.16
N MET A 150 13.49 -9.96 -0.20
CA MET A 150 12.98 -11.34 -0.19
C MET A 150 12.08 -11.62 -1.39
N LEU A 151 11.18 -10.69 -1.73
CA LEU A 151 10.30 -10.80 -2.91
C LEU A 151 11.09 -10.87 -4.22
N ALA A 152 12.15 -10.06 -4.35
CA ALA A 152 13.06 -10.13 -5.49
C ALA A 152 13.77 -11.49 -5.58
N LYS A 153 14.24 -12.01 -4.43
CA LYS A 153 14.93 -13.31 -4.36
C LYS A 153 13.98 -14.47 -4.67
N ALA A 154 12.74 -14.41 -4.21
CA ALA A 154 11.70 -15.40 -4.49
C ALA A 154 11.38 -15.49 -5.99
N GLY A 155 11.54 -14.39 -6.74
CA GLY A 155 11.40 -14.40 -8.20
C GLY A 155 10.40 -13.42 -8.77
N LEU A 156 9.88 -12.46 -8.00
CA LEU A 156 9.00 -11.44 -8.54
C LEU A 156 9.76 -10.57 -9.53
N THR A 157 9.14 -10.34 -10.68
CA THR A 157 9.67 -9.47 -11.75
C THR A 157 9.06 -8.08 -11.72
N HIS A 158 7.85 -7.93 -11.16
CA HIS A 158 7.13 -6.67 -11.05
C HIS A 158 6.18 -6.75 -9.83
N ILE A 159 5.94 -5.64 -9.13
CA ILE A 159 4.84 -5.50 -8.17
C ILE A 159 3.85 -4.42 -8.60
N ILE A 160 2.56 -4.74 -8.45
CA ILE A 160 1.46 -3.79 -8.51
C ILE A 160 0.90 -3.66 -7.09
N THR A 161 0.85 -2.44 -6.57
CA THR A 161 0.36 -2.14 -5.21
C THR A 161 -0.51 -0.88 -5.20
N MET A 162 -1.19 -0.60 -4.09
CA MET A 162 -2.05 0.57 -3.95
C MET A 162 -1.64 1.42 -2.75
N ASP A 163 -1.46 2.72 -2.98
CA ASP A 163 -1.19 3.74 -1.96
C ASP A 163 -0.15 3.33 -0.90
N LEU A 164 1.09 3.08 -1.35
CA LEU A 164 2.22 2.86 -0.45
C LEU A 164 2.29 3.91 0.66
N HIS A 165 2.64 3.46 1.88
CA HIS A 165 2.69 4.31 3.06
C HIS A 165 3.57 5.55 2.88
N GLN A 166 4.72 5.37 2.22
CA GLN A 166 5.63 6.41 1.76
C GLN A 166 5.96 6.12 0.30
N LYS A 167 6.01 7.13 -0.57
CA LYS A 167 6.25 6.93 -2.01
C LYS A 167 7.66 6.42 -2.28
N GLU A 168 8.59 6.78 -1.40
CA GLU A 168 10.01 6.43 -1.42
C GLU A 168 10.23 4.92 -1.27
N ILE A 169 9.24 4.16 -0.75
CA ILE A 169 9.28 2.70 -0.67
C ILE A 169 9.48 2.06 -2.05
N GLN A 170 9.07 2.73 -3.14
CA GLN A 170 9.34 2.25 -4.50
C GLN A 170 10.84 2.04 -4.76
N GLY A 171 11.71 2.88 -4.19
CA GLY A 171 13.17 2.73 -4.30
C GLY A 171 13.74 1.54 -3.53
N PHE A 172 12.93 0.82 -2.74
CA PHE A 172 13.39 -0.38 -2.05
C PHE A 172 13.46 -1.61 -2.97
N PHE A 173 12.69 -1.62 -4.04
CA PHE A 173 12.63 -2.75 -4.97
C PHE A 173 13.72 -2.63 -6.02
N SER A 174 14.28 -3.77 -6.42
CA SER A 174 15.26 -3.86 -7.51
C SER A 174 14.62 -4.05 -8.88
N PHE A 175 13.29 -4.03 -8.94
CA PHE A 175 12.48 -4.28 -10.12
C PHE A 175 11.33 -3.25 -10.18
N PRO A 176 10.64 -3.09 -11.33
CA PRO A 176 9.59 -2.07 -11.49
C PRO A 176 8.46 -2.21 -10.47
N VAL A 177 7.86 -1.08 -10.08
CA VAL A 177 6.74 -1.04 -9.12
C VAL A 177 5.68 -0.06 -9.59
N ASP A 178 4.48 -0.58 -9.82
CA ASP A 178 3.30 0.22 -10.07
C ASP A 178 2.57 0.52 -8.76
N ASN A 179 2.67 1.76 -8.27
CA ASN A 179 1.93 2.23 -7.09
C ASN A 179 0.68 2.99 -7.52
N LEU A 180 -0.43 2.27 -7.58
CA LEU A 180 -1.73 2.82 -7.94
C LEU A 180 -2.27 3.73 -6.84
N ARG A 181 -3.14 4.67 -7.21
CA ARG A 181 -3.75 5.64 -6.30
C ARG A 181 -5.25 5.36 -6.18
N ALA A 182 -5.74 5.15 -4.95
CA ALA A 182 -7.17 5.06 -4.66
C ALA A 182 -7.86 6.44 -4.68
N SER A 183 -7.08 7.52 -4.69
CA SER A 183 -7.60 8.89 -4.61
C SER A 183 -8.74 9.24 -5.59
N PRO A 184 -8.75 8.82 -6.88
CA PRO A 184 -9.86 9.16 -7.77
C PRO A 184 -11.20 8.56 -7.30
N PHE A 185 -11.19 7.31 -6.85
CA PHE A 185 -12.38 6.62 -6.34
C PHE A 185 -12.87 7.23 -5.03
N LEU A 186 -11.95 7.58 -4.13
CA LEU A 186 -12.30 8.22 -2.86
C LEU A 186 -12.84 9.64 -3.04
N LEU A 187 -12.30 10.39 -4.02
CA LEU A 187 -12.81 11.72 -4.36
C LEU A 187 -14.22 11.65 -4.94
N GLN A 188 -14.46 10.69 -5.84
CA GLN A 188 -15.78 10.43 -6.38
C GLN A 188 -16.78 10.09 -5.27
N TYR A 189 -16.42 9.18 -4.38
CA TYR A 189 -17.25 8.81 -3.23
C TYR A 189 -17.61 10.01 -2.34
N ILE A 190 -16.65 10.89 -2.05
CA ILE A 190 -16.92 12.12 -1.26
C ILE A 190 -17.93 13.03 -1.96
N GLN A 191 -17.87 13.12 -3.29
CA GLN A 191 -18.77 13.98 -4.06
C GLN A 191 -20.18 13.40 -4.22
N GLU A 192 -20.29 12.08 -4.29
CA GLU A 192 -21.56 11.37 -4.53
C GLU A 192 -22.31 11.07 -3.22
N GLU A 193 -21.61 10.62 -2.18
CA GLU A 193 -22.24 10.05 -0.97
C GLU A 193 -22.23 10.99 0.24
N ILE A 194 -21.38 12.03 0.27
CA ILE A 194 -21.32 12.96 1.41
C ILE A 194 -22.19 14.19 1.13
N PRO A 195 -23.32 14.37 1.84
CA PRO A 195 -24.17 15.53 1.66
C PRO A 195 -23.41 16.80 2.06
N ASN A 196 -23.56 17.86 1.25
CA ASN A 196 -22.92 19.16 1.49
C ASN A 196 -21.39 19.10 1.68
N TYR A 197 -20.69 18.20 0.96
CA TYR A 197 -19.22 18.06 1.06
C TYR A 197 -18.46 19.38 0.83
N ARG A 198 -19.06 20.36 0.14
CA ARG A 198 -18.48 21.71 -0.06
C ARG A 198 -18.24 22.49 1.22
N ASN A 199 -18.98 22.18 2.29
CA ASN A 199 -18.79 22.77 3.62
C ASN A 199 -17.91 21.89 4.54
N ALA A 200 -17.34 20.80 4.01
CA ALA A 200 -16.46 19.94 4.78
C ALA A 200 -15.02 20.50 4.84
N VAL A 201 -14.28 20.06 5.86
CA VAL A 201 -12.85 20.30 6.01
C VAL A 201 -12.11 18.98 5.95
N ILE A 202 -11.03 18.90 5.18
CA ILE A 202 -10.19 17.71 5.13
C ILE A 202 -9.24 17.75 6.33
N VAL A 203 -9.24 16.69 7.13
CA VAL A 203 -8.44 16.62 8.36
C VAL A 203 -7.31 15.61 8.22
N ALA A 204 -6.08 16.04 8.45
CA ALA A 204 -4.93 15.16 8.61
C ALA A 204 -4.82 14.72 10.08
N LYS A 205 -4.83 13.40 10.32
CA LYS A 205 -4.67 12.82 11.66
C LYS A 205 -3.31 13.15 12.30
N SER A 206 -2.27 13.30 11.49
CA SER A 206 -0.90 13.58 11.96
C SER A 206 -0.14 14.42 10.92
N PRO A 207 0.98 15.05 11.30
CA PRO A 207 1.84 15.78 10.37
C PRO A 207 2.30 14.91 9.18
N ASP A 208 2.60 13.63 9.43
CA ASP A 208 2.99 12.68 8.37
C ASP A 208 1.87 12.44 7.34
N ALA A 209 0.61 12.54 7.76
CA ALA A 209 -0.54 12.42 6.86
C ALA A 209 -0.89 13.73 6.14
N ALA A 210 -0.29 14.87 6.52
CA ALA A 210 -0.62 16.19 6.00
C ALA A 210 -0.48 16.26 4.47
N LYS A 211 0.60 15.70 3.91
CA LYS A 211 0.80 15.65 2.45
C LYS A 211 -0.33 14.90 1.72
N ARG A 212 -0.84 13.82 2.33
CA ARG A 212 -1.98 13.07 1.76
C ARG A 212 -3.26 13.90 1.83
N ALA A 213 -3.58 14.44 3.01
CA ALA A 213 -4.76 15.27 3.23
C ALA A 213 -4.77 16.53 2.34
N GLN A 214 -3.63 17.21 2.21
CA GLN A 214 -3.45 18.36 1.32
C GLN A 214 -3.81 18.02 -0.13
N SER A 215 -3.37 16.86 -0.63
CA SER A 215 -3.72 16.42 -1.98
C SER A 215 -5.22 16.20 -2.20
N TYR A 216 -5.99 15.86 -1.15
CA TYR A 216 -7.46 15.79 -1.23
C TYR A 216 -8.09 17.18 -1.15
N ALA A 217 -7.62 18.01 -0.21
CA ALA A 217 -8.11 19.38 -0.01
C ALA A 217 -7.96 20.22 -1.28
N GLU A 218 -6.82 20.14 -1.96
CA GLU A 218 -6.54 20.86 -3.21
C GLU A 218 -7.50 20.43 -4.33
N ARG A 219 -7.72 19.12 -4.50
CA ARG A 219 -8.60 18.59 -5.55
C ARG A 219 -10.08 18.88 -5.31
N LEU A 220 -10.52 18.90 -4.04
CA LEU A 220 -11.89 19.23 -3.67
C LEU A 220 -12.12 20.75 -3.50
N ARG A 221 -11.04 21.53 -3.46
CA ARG A 221 -11.02 22.97 -3.12
C ARG A 221 -11.67 23.24 -1.76
N LEU A 222 -11.25 22.47 -0.74
CA LEU A 222 -11.73 22.56 0.64
C LEU A 222 -10.63 23.03 1.59
N GLY A 223 -11.03 23.44 2.79
CA GLY A 223 -10.09 23.72 3.87
C GLY A 223 -9.31 22.47 4.28
N LEU A 224 -8.09 22.69 4.80
CA LEU A 224 -7.23 21.65 5.38
C LEU A 224 -6.99 21.97 6.86
N ALA A 225 -7.23 20.98 7.72
CA ALA A 225 -6.81 21.02 9.12
C ALA A 225 -5.79 19.90 9.38
N VAL A 226 -4.83 20.15 10.26
CA VAL A 226 -3.83 19.15 10.68
C VAL A 226 -3.89 19.03 12.19
N ILE A 227 -4.14 17.82 12.67
CA ILE A 227 -4.07 17.51 14.10
C ILE A 227 -2.62 17.17 14.43
N HIS A 228 -2.12 17.82 15.47
CA HIS A 228 -0.86 17.51 16.11
C HIS A 228 -1.14 17.29 17.60
N GLY A 229 -0.71 16.14 18.12
CA GLY A 229 -0.90 15.78 19.51
C GLY A 229 -0.09 14.54 19.82
N GLU A 230 0.31 14.41 21.08
CA GLU A 230 1.06 13.25 21.57
C GLU A 230 0.09 12.06 21.64
N ALA A 231 0.24 11.11 20.71
CA ALA A 231 -0.44 9.85 20.84
C ALA A 231 0.20 9.09 22.00
N GLN A 232 -0.52 8.93 23.10
CA GLN A 232 -0.24 7.87 24.07
C GLN A 232 -0.55 6.51 23.40
N CYS A 233 0.32 6.06 22.50
CA CYS A 233 0.41 4.65 22.18
C CYS A 233 1.62 4.11 22.93
N ALA A 234 1.37 3.08 23.74
CA ALA A 234 2.30 2.36 24.59
C ALA A 234 3.49 1.75 23.81
N GLU A 235 4.35 2.59 23.27
CA GLU A 235 5.76 2.28 23.24
C GLU A 235 6.16 2.25 24.71
N LEU A 236 6.68 1.11 25.16
CA LEU A 236 7.48 1.06 26.36
C LEU A 236 8.64 2.04 26.11
N ASP A 237 8.44 3.30 26.47
CA ASP A 237 9.49 4.23 26.81
C ASP A 237 10.13 3.70 28.09
N MET A 238 10.77 2.53 27.99
CA MET A 238 11.94 2.28 28.80
C MET A 238 12.94 3.30 28.29
N ASP A 239 13.11 4.35 29.10
CA ASP A 239 14.29 5.19 29.13
C ASP A 239 15.50 4.27 28.95
N ASP A 240 16.02 4.15 27.72
CA ASP A 240 17.16 3.29 27.44
C ASP A 240 18.41 3.97 27.98
N GLY A 241 18.52 4.03 29.31
CA GLY A 241 19.46 4.65 30.26
C GLY A 241 20.79 5.15 29.73
N ARG A 242 20.75 5.91 28.64
CA ARG A 242 21.87 6.47 27.88
C ARG A 242 21.91 7.97 27.98
N HIS A 243 21.12 8.54 28.88
CA HIS A 243 21.59 9.72 29.58
C HIS A 243 22.77 9.25 30.43
N SER A 244 23.99 9.45 29.91
CA SER A 244 25.18 9.43 30.77
C SER A 244 24.83 10.28 31.99
N PRO A 245 24.96 9.77 33.23
CA PRO A 245 24.72 10.61 34.39
C PRO A 245 25.60 11.87 34.24
N PRO A 246 25.08 13.08 34.52
CA PRO A 246 25.89 14.28 34.44
C PRO A 246 27.14 14.06 35.29
N MET A 247 28.31 14.42 34.74
CA MET A 247 29.59 14.21 35.42
C MET A 247 29.50 14.73 36.86
N VAL A 248 29.49 13.82 37.82
CA VAL A 248 29.60 14.16 39.23
C VAL A 248 31.04 14.60 39.45
N LYS A 249 31.23 15.90 39.71
CA LYS A 249 32.54 16.45 40.10
C LYS A 249 32.87 16.00 41.53
N ASN A 250 33.36 14.77 41.67
CA ASN A 250 34.00 14.36 42.91
C ASN A 250 35.51 14.41 42.71
N ALA A 251 36.12 15.42 43.32
CA ALA A 251 37.56 15.57 43.43
C ALA A 251 38.11 14.49 44.37
N THR A 252 38.86 13.54 43.83
CA THR A 252 39.85 12.78 44.59
C THR A 252 40.98 12.39 43.66
N VAL A 253 42.12 13.06 43.89
CA VAL A 253 43.38 12.93 43.18
C VAL A 253 44.00 11.56 43.49
N HIS A 254 44.31 10.78 42.46
CA HIS A 254 45.29 9.69 42.54
C HIS A 254 46.55 10.13 41.77
N PRO A 255 47.72 10.26 42.41
CA PRO A 255 48.94 10.68 41.75
C PRO A 255 49.64 9.47 41.14
N GLY A 256 49.94 9.50 39.84
CA GLY A 256 50.88 8.56 39.23
C GLY A 256 50.54 8.12 37.83
N LEU A 257 50.71 9.01 36.85
CA LEU A 257 51.39 8.82 35.56
C LEU A 257 51.02 10.02 34.68
N GLU A 258 51.87 11.04 34.67
CA GLU A 258 51.76 12.15 33.72
C GLU A 258 52.40 11.74 32.38
N LEU A 259 51.63 11.83 31.30
CA LEU A 259 52.14 11.97 29.94
C LEU A 259 51.62 13.33 29.43
N PRO A 260 52.45 14.22 28.87
CA PRO A 260 52.02 15.57 28.51
C PRO A 260 51.10 15.54 27.30
N CYS A 261 49.89 16.12 27.44
CA CYS A 261 49.10 16.53 26.28
C CYS A 261 49.45 17.99 25.98
N GLU A 262 49.97 18.26 24.78
CA GLU A 262 50.20 19.63 24.31
C GLU A 262 48.89 20.42 24.22
N GLU A 263 48.91 21.65 24.74
CA GLU A 263 47.83 22.62 24.60
C GLU A 263 47.83 23.23 23.18
N PRO A 264 46.68 23.36 22.51
CA PRO A 264 46.59 24.22 21.35
C PRO A 264 46.69 25.70 21.78
N PRO A 265 47.35 26.58 21.01
CA PRO A 265 47.61 27.95 21.44
C PRO A 265 46.31 28.76 21.60
N ALA A 266 46.22 29.44 22.75
CA ALA A 266 45.10 30.32 23.11
C ALA A 266 45.00 31.53 22.17
N ARG A 267 43.80 31.81 21.65
CA ARG A 267 43.49 33.11 21.03
C ARG A 267 43.25 34.15 22.11
N THR A 268 43.94 35.28 22.01
CA THR A 268 43.81 36.43 22.90
C THR A 268 42.44 37.11 22.77
N PRO A 269 41.86 37.64 23.87
CA PRO A 269 40.58 38.34 23.82
C PRO A 269 40.78 39.79 23.36
N LEU A 270 40.11 40.19 22.28
CA LEU A 270 40.05 41.57 21.82
C LEU A 270 38.89 42.32 22.51
N SER A 271 39.26 43.47 23.05
CA SER A 271 38.49 44.41 23.86
C SER A 271 37.32 45.09 23.12
N SER A 272 36.36 45.53 23.93
CA SER A 272 35.16 46.32 23.65
C SER A 272 35.35 47.52 22.70
N ARG A 273 34.39 47.74 21.78
CA ARG A 273 33.62 48.99 21.61
C ARG A 273 32.65 48.93 20.39
N ASP A 274 31.41 49.32 20.70
CA ASP A 274 30.38 49.96 19.86
C ASP A 274 29.54 49.17 18.81
N PRO A 275 28.25 49.58 18.61
CA PRO A 275 27.16 48.69 18.23
C PRO A 275 26.75 48.86 16.76
N VAL A 276 26.52 47.75 16.03
CA VAL A 276 25.97 47.82 14.67
C VAL A 276 24.89 46.75 14.43
N ARG A 277 23.65 47.24 14.46
CA ARG A 277 22.48 46.92 13.60
C ARG A 277 22.18 45.45 13.27
N PHE A 278 21.05 44.99 13.81
CA PHE A 278 20.20 43.96 13.22
C PHE A 278 19.89 44.28 11.75
N PHE A 279 20.15 43.33 10.86
CA PHE A 279 19.54 43.28 9.53
C PHE A 279 18.93 41.90 9.26
N SER A 280 17.60 41.92 9.11
CA SER A 280 16.77 40.90 8.51
C SER A 280 17.17 40.72 7.03
N ALA A 281 17.52 39.51 6.64
CA ALA A 281 17.73 39.16 5.23
C ALA A 281 16.40 38.67 4.63
N SER A 282 15.77 39.55 3.86
CA SER A 282 14.72 39.22 2.90
C SER A 282 15.23 39.55 1.49
N ARG A 283 14.83 38.71 0.52
CA ARG A 283 14.92 38.84 -0.95
C ARG A 283 16.26 38.50 -1.62
N CYS A 284 16.23 37.41 -2.39
CA CYS A 284 16.99 37.26 -3.63
C CYS A 284 16.19 37.85 -4.80
N PRO A 285 16.84 38.54 -5.75
CA PRO A 285 16.38 38.58 -7.13
C PRO A 285 17.49 38.16 -8.11
N TYR A 286 17.21 37.12 -8.89
CA TYR A 286 17.27 36.97 -10.35
C TYR A 286 17.39 35.50 -10.71
#